data_AF-A0A5Y9Y2M7-F1
#
_entry.id   AF-A0A5Y9Y2M7-F1
#
_cell.length_a   1.000
_cell.length_b   1.000
_cell.length_c   1.000
_cell.angle_alpha   90.00
_cell.angle_beta   90.00
_cell.angle_gamma   90.00
#
_symmetry.space_group_name_H-M   'P 1'
#
loop_
_entity.id
_entity.type
_entity.pdbx_description
1 polymer ?
#
loop_
_entity_poly.entity_id
_entity_poly.type
_entity_poly.pdbx_seq_one_letter_code
_entity_poly.pdbx_strand_id
1 'polypeptide(L)'
;MPISICKHGAPFVVQHENRYGSGASQSSSLFKSIRHISNSHEAINFISCYSANGSCFSNAQMLANASGSPVIGYYGKINKLTANLDNSGRIFRPQHKLAAKICYVGNRLLSGPIQLGFGLKHLLNCHSDGNVR
;
A
#
# COMPACT_ATOMS: atom_id res chain seq x y z
N MET A 1 -12.63 16.85 5.13
CA MET A 1 -12.28 16.16 3.86
C MET A 1 -11.51 14.93 4.22
N PRO A 2 -11.85 13.74 3.70
CA PRO A 2 -11.16 12.50 4.07
C PRO A 2 -9.67 12.60 3.75
N ILE A 3 -8.84 12.16 4.68
CA ILE A 3 -7.38 12.25 4.56
C ILE A 3 -6.91 11.35 3.45
N SER A 4 -6.15 11.91 2.52
CA SER A 4 -5.67 11.17 1.36
C SER A 4 -4.17 10.90 1.47
N ILE A 5 -3.78 9.62 1.45
CA ILE A 5 -2.39 9.20 1.26
C ILE A 5 -2.20 8.83 -0.20
N CYS A 6 -1.31 9.54 -0.89
CA CYS A 6 -0.91 9.22 -2.25
C CYS A 6 0.50 8.63 -2.28
N LYS A 7 0.64 7.37 -2.68
CA LYS A 7 1.94 6.68 -2.79
C LYS A 7 1.96 5.72 -3.96
N HIS A 8 3.12 5.54 -4.58
CA HIS A 8 3.30 4.43 -5.51
C HIS A 8 3.19 3.10 -4.79
N GLY A 9 2.66 2.11 -5.49
CA GLY A 9 2.43 0.78 -4.94
C GLY A 9 2.27 -0.25 -6.03
N ALA A 10 2.36 -1.49 -5.58
CA ALA A 10 2.07 -2.70 -6.33
C ALA A 10 1.39 -3.67 -5.37
N PRO A 11 0.89 -4.84 -5.83
CA PRO A 11 0.35 -5.83 -4.92
C PRO A 11 1.34 -6.12 -3.79
N PHE A 12 0.87 -5.98 -2.54
CA PHE A 12 1.63 -6.24 -1.30
C PHE A 12 2.85 -5.34 -1.05
N VAL A 13 3.17 -4.41 -1.94
CA VAL A 13 4.34 -3.50 -1.84
C VAL A 13 3.89 -2.06 -1.93
N VAL A 14 4.43 -1.19 -1.08
CA VAL A 14 4.20 0.25 -1.11
C VAL A 14 5.53 0.99 -1.06
N GLN A 15 5.59 2.13 -1.74
CA GLN A 15 6.73 3.03 -1.64
C GLN A 15 6.56 3.99 -0.46
N HIS A 16 7.58 4.11 0.37
CA HIS A 16 7.68 5.10 1.42
C HIS A 16 9.12 5.60 1.50
N GLU A 17 9.34 6.91 1.59
CA GLU A 17 10.67 7.53 1.66
C GLU A 17 11.67 6.99 0.61
N ASN A 18 11.23 6.93 -0.66
CA ASN A 18 11.99 6.39 -1.79
C ASN A 18 12.39 4.91 -1.72
N ARG A 19 11.90 4.16 -0.72
CA ARG A 19 12.13 2.72 -0.59
C ARG A 19 10.84 1.96 -0.85
N TYR A 20 10.96 0.85 -1.58
CA TYR A 20 9.88 -0.11 -1.71
C TYR A 20 9.98 -1.14 -0.59
N GLY A 21 8.86 -1.41 0.07
CA GLY A 21 8.78 -2.47 1.07
C GLY A 21 7.37 -3.03 1.15
N SER A 22 7.21 -4.10 1.94
CA SER A 22 5.89 -4.70 2.13
C SER A 22 4.89 -3.69 2.71
N GLY A 23 3.63 -3.78 2.31
CA GLY A 23 2.55 -2.96 2.91
C GLY A 23 2.48 -3.15 4.42
N ALA A 24 2.71 -4.38 4.88
CA ALA A 24 2.80 -4.73 6.30
C ALA A 24 3.88 -3.94 7.03
N SER A 25 5.12 -3.91 6.51
CA SER A 25 6.23 -3.21 7.17
C SER A 25 6.11 -1.69 7.15
N GLN A 26 5.43 -1.13 6.14
CA GLN A 26 5.38 0.31 5.91
C GLN A 26 4.12 0.99 6.47
N SER A 27 3.05 0.23 6.75
CA SER A 27 1.75 0.79 7.16
C SER A 27 1.83 1.65 8.44
N SER A 28 2.62 1.22 9.42
CA SER A 28 2.84 1.98 10.66
C SER A 28 3.53 3.32 10.42
N SER A 29 4.56 3.36 9.57
CA SER A 29 5.28 4.61 9.23
C SER A 29 4.39 5.54 8.41
N LEU A 30 3.65 5.00 7.44
CA LEU A 30 2.65 5.74 6.67
C LEU A 30 1.60 6.37 7.58
N PHE A 31 1.04 5.62 8.52
CA PHE A 31 0.08 6.16 9.47
C PHE A 31 0.69 7.24 10.37
N LYS A 32 1.90 7.02 10.91
CA LYS A 32 2.61 8.05 11.71
C LYS A 32 2.77 9.37 10.94
N SER A 33 2.99 9.31 9.62
CA SER A 33 3.13 10.51 8.79
C SER A 33 1.85 11.33 8.64
N ILE A 34 0.67 10.74 8.88
CA ILE A 34 -0.63 11.43 8.78
C ILE A 34 -1.36 11.59 10.11
N ARG A 35 -0.85 11.01 11.21
CA ARG A 35 -1.56 10.94 12.50
C ARG A 35 -1.98 12.31 13.06
N HIS A 36 -1.21 13.36 12.76
CA HIS A 36 -1.47 14.71 13.27
C HIS A 36 -2.61 15.42 12.55
N ILE A 37 -3.00 14.90 11.39
CA ILE A 37 -4.08 15.42 10.55
C ILE A 37 -5.30 14.48 10.65
N SER A 38 -5.13 13.32 11.28
CA SER A 38 -6.11 12.24 11.37
C SER A 38 -7.07 12.38 12.53
N ASN A 39 -8.33 12.67 12.21
CA ASN A 39 -9.45 12.35 13.08
C ASN A 39 -9.69 10.85 13.06
N SER A 40 -9.83 10.23 14.23
CA SER A 40 -9.91 8.76 14.39
C SER A 40 -11.14 8.10 13.76
N HIS A 41 -12.12 8.89 13.30
CA HIS A 41 -13.39 8.40 12.77
C HIS A 41 -13.50 8.53 11.24
N GLU A 42 -12.64 9.30 10.58
CA GLU A 42 -12.71 9.48 9.14
C GLU A 42 -11.99 8.35 8.39
N ALA A 43 -12.58 7.92 7.27
CA ALA A 43 -11.92 6.96 6.40
C ALA A 43 -10.70 7.58 5.71
N ILE A 44 -9.58 6.86 5.73
CA ILE A 44 -8.36 7.27 5.03
C ILE A 44 -8.46 6.83 3.57
N ASN A 45 -8.33 7.76 2.64
CA ASN A 45 -8.28 7.47 1.22
C ASN A 45 -6.85 7.11 0.78
N PHE A 46 -6.61 5.83 0.52
CA PHE A 46 -5.27 5.34 0.17
C PHE A 46 -5.11 5.14 -1.34
N ILE A 47 -4.73 6.24 -1.99
CA ILE A 47 -4.50 6.36 -3.43
C ILE A 47 -3.13 5.75 -3.75
N SER A 48 -3.12 4.46 -4.01
CA SER A 48 -1.94 3.69 -4.37
C SER A 48 -2.34 2.54 -5.28
N CYS A 49 -1.57 2.30 -6.35
CA CYS A 49 -1.90 1.27 -7.31
C CYS A 49 -1.95 -0.11 -6.63
N TYR A 50 -2.97 -0.89 -6.97
CA TYR A 50 -3.22 -2.23 -6.44
C TYR A 50 -3.37 -2.28 -4.92
N SER A 51 -3.70 -1.17 -4.27
CA SER A 51 -3.78 -1.12 -2.80
C SER A 51 -4.88 -2.01 -2.21
N ALA A 52 -5.92 -2.34 -2.98
CA ALA A 52 -6.97 -3.29 -2.61
C ALA A 52 -6.70 -4.75 -3.02
N ASN A 53 -5.65 -5.01 -3.83
CA ASN A 53 -5.36 -6.36 -4.31
C ASN A 53 -4.90 -7.27 -3.17
N GLY A 54 -5.42 -8.50 -3.14
CA GLY A 54 -5.10 -9.49 -2.10
C GLY A 54 -6.04 -9.48 -0.89
N SER A 55 -7.15 -8.73 -0.94
CA SER A 55 -8.21 -8.77 0.06
C SER A 55 -7.67 -8.49 1.48
N CYS A 56 -7.74 -9.45 2.40
CA CYS A 56 -7.24 -9.33 3.77
C CYS A 56 -5.72 -9.14 3.85
N PHE A 57 -4.97 -9.54 2.82
CA PHE A 57 -3.52 -9.32 2.74
C PHE A 57 -3.17 -8.01 2.01
N SER A 58 -4.14 -7.22 1.57
CA SER A 58 -3.88 -6.02 0.77
C SER A 58 -3.16 -4.91 1.55
N ASN A 59 -2.51 -4.00 0.83
CA ASN A 59 -1.83 -2.85 1.46
C ASN A 59 -2.82 -1.93 2.19
N ALA A 60 -4.03 -1.76 1.65
CA ALA A 60 -5.10 -1.02 2.29
C ALA A 60 -5.54 -1.67 3.61
N GLN A 61 -5.67 -3.00 3.64
CA GLN A 61 -5.96 -3.72 4.89
C GLN A 61 -4.82 -3.57 5.91
N MET A 62 -3.56 -3.60 5.48
CA MET A 62 -2.41 -3.39 6.39
C MET A 62 -2.42 -1.99 7.00
N LEU A 63 -2.81 -0.97 6.23
CA LEU A 63 -2.96 0.39 6.72
C LEU A 63 -4.18 0.54 7.65
N ALA A 64 -5.29 -0.14 7.37
CA ALA A 64 -6.47 -0.15 8.25
C ALA A 64 -6.13 -0.77 9.62
N ASN A 65 -5.42 -1.90 9.61
CA ASN A 65 -4.98 -2.56 10.83
C ASN A 65 -4.01 -1.69 11.65
N ALA A 66 -3.11 -0.96 11.00
CA ALA A 66 -2.12 -0.10 11.67
C ALA A 66 -2.72 1.21 12.21
N SER A 67 -3.66 1.81 11.47
CA SER A 67 -4.31 3.08 11.85
C SER A 67 -5.49 2.91 12.81
N GLY A 68 -6.08 1.71 12.87
CA GLY A 68 -7.33 1.49 13.58
C GLY A 68 -8.54 2.20 12.94
N SER A 69 -8.37 2.76 11.73
CA SER A 69 -9.41 3.50 11.00
C SER A 69 -9.80 2.78 9.71
N PRO A 70 -11.01 3.00 9.16
CA PRO A 70 -11.36 2.52 7.84
C PRO A 70 -10.42 3.10 6.77
N VAL A 71 -10.06 2.29 5.77
CA VAL A 71 -9.20 2.70 4.65
C VAL A 71 -9.86 2.35 3.33
N ILE A 72 -9.96 3.32 2.42
CA ILE A 72 -10.38 3.11 1.04
C ILE A 72 -9.14 2.74 0.22
N GLY A 73 -9.14 1.57 -0.41
CA GLY A 73 -8.12 1.14 -1.37
C GLY A 73 -8.69 0.91 -2.75
N TYR A 74 -7.82 0.77 -3.76
CA TYR A 74 -8.20 0.66 -5.16
C TYR A 74 -7.61 -0.58 -5.82
N TYR A 75 -8.39 -1.20 -6.71
CA TYR A 75 -7.90 -2.29 -7.56
C TYR A 75 -7.20 -1.72 -8.79
N GLY A 76 -6.15 -2.40 -9.26
CA GLY A 76 -5.47 -2.01 -10.50
C GLY A 76 -4.68 -0.71 -10.39
N LYS A 77 -4.41 -0.08 -11.54
CA LYS A 77 -3.71 1.21 -11.58
C LYS A 77 -4.66 2.34 -11.22
N ILE A 78 -4.21 3.26 -10.38
CA ILE A 78 -5.00 4.42 -9.95
C ILE A 78 -4.10 5.66 -9.91
N ASN A 79 -4.70 6.83 -10.14
CA ASN A 79 -4.07 8.14 -9.91
C ASN A 79 -5.04 9.05 -9.13
N LYS A 80 -4.61 10.28 -8.82
CA LYS A 80 -5.42 11.24 -8.06
C LYS A 80 -6.71 11.67 -8.76
N LEU A 81 -6.75 11.66 -10.09
CA LEU A 81 -7.90 12.08 -10.90
C LEU A 81 -8.95 10.96 -11.02
N THR A 82 -8.49 9.70 -11.03
CA THR A 82 -9.37 8.53 -11.10
C THR A 82 -9.79 8.02 -9.73
N ALA A 83 -9.07 8.39 -8.68
CA ALA A 83 -9.45 8.10 -7.30
C ALA A 83 -10.75 8.83 -6.95
N ASN A 84 -11.64 8.15 -6.20
CA ASN A 84 -12.97 8.64 -5.83
C ASN A 84 -13.99 8.76 -6.98
N LEU A 85 -13.71 8.23 -8.18
CA LEU A 85 -14.79 7.94 -9.12
C LEU A 85 -15.76 6.95 -8.47
N ASP A 86 -17.06 7.10 -8.77
CA ASP A 86 -18.09 6.23 -8.20
C ASP A 86 -17.74 4.75 -8.40
N ASN A 87 -17.83 3.96 -7.32
CA ASN A 87 -17.53 2.53 -7.27
C ASN A 87 -16.07 2.10 -7.52
N SER A 88 -15.10 3.02 -7.59
CA SER A 88 -13.69 2.67 -7.83
C SER A 88 -12.96 2.15 -6.59
N GLY A 89 -13.40 2.53 -5.39
CA GLY A 89 -12.73 2.24 -4.12
C GLY A 89 -13.43 1.15 -3.30
N ARG A 90 -12.63 0.30 -2.63
CA ARG A 90 -13.09 -0.68 -1.64
C ARG A 90 -12.70 -0.24 -0.24
N ILE A 91 -13.65 -0.27 0.68
CA ILE A 91 -13.42 0.03 2.10
C ILE A 91 -12.91 -1.22 2.81
N PHE A 92 -11.80 -1.06 3.53
CA PHE A 92 -11.22 -2.04 4.44
C PHE A 92 -11.35 -1.52 5.86
N ARG A 93 -11.83 -2.38 6.76
CA ARG A 93 -11.96 -2.06 8.19
C ARG A 93 -10.90 -2.81 8.99
N PRO A 94 -10.42 -2.26 10.11
CA PRO A 94 -9.44 -2.93 10.95
C PRO A 94 -9.91 -4.33 11.35
N GLN A 95 -9.03 -5.31 11.22
CA GLN A 95 -9.28 -6.69 11.62
C GLN A 95 -9.03 -6.88 13.11
N HIS A 96 -9.61 -7.94 13.68
CA HIS A 96 -9.26 -8.38 15.03
C HIS A 96 -7.77 -8.77 15.13
N LYS A 97 -7.19 -8.65 16.32
CA LYS A 97 -5.73 -8.76 16.55
C LYS A 97 -5.07 -10.02 15.95
N LEU A 98 -5.74 -11.17 16.02
CA LEU A 98 -5.20 -12.43 15.49
C LEU A 98 -5.17 -12.46 13.95
N ALA A 99 -6.31 -12.18 13.29
CA ALA A 99 -6.33 -12.07 11.84
C ALA A 99 -5.39 -10.98 11.33
N ALA A 100 -5.28 -9.84 12.03
CA ALA A 100 -4.36 -8.78 11.66
C ALA A 100 -2.89 -9.28 11.64
N LYS A 101 -2.47 -10.09 12.62
CA LYS A 101 -1.14 -10.70 12.65
C LYS A 101 -0.93 -11.70 11.52
N ILE A 102 -1.90 -12.57 11.25
CA ILE A 102 -1.82 -13.54 10.14
C ILE A 102 -1.72 -12.80 8.81
N CYS A 103 -2.54 -11.77 8.61
CA CYS A 103 -2.56 -10.98 7.40
C CYS A 103 -1.27 -10.16 7.22
N TYR A 104 -0.68 -9.68 8.31
CA TYR A 104 0.63 -9.04 8.31
C TYR A 104 1.72 -9.96 7.77
N VAL A 105 1.79 -11.20 8.28
CA VAL A 105 2.76 -12.20 7.82
C VAL A 105 2.50 -12.56 6.35
N GLY A 106 1.24 -12.81 5.99
CA GLY A 106 0.84 -13.13 4.62
C GLY A 106 1.22 -12.04 3.61
N ASN A 107 0.89 -10.77 3.89
CA ASN A 107 1.29 -9.64 3.05
C ASN A 107 2.82 -9.58 2.88
N ARG A 108 3.57 -9.75 3.98
CA ARG A 108 5.03 -9.71 3.94
C ARG A 108 5.62 -10.82 3.06
N LEU A 109 5.12 -12.05 3.17
CA LEU A 109 5.55 -13.18 2.33
C LEU A 109 5.21 -12.95 0.84
N LEU A 110 3.98 -12.52 0.56
CA LEU A 110 3.52 -12.25 -0.81
C LEU A 110 4.25 -11.07 -1.46
N SER A 111 4.82 -10.16 -0.66
CA SER A 111 5.62 -9.04 -1.16
C SER A 111 6.99 -9.46 -1.70
N GLY A 112 7.52 -10.62 -1.28
CA GLY A 112 8.87 -11.08 -1.63
C GLY A 112 9.09 -11.20 -3.15
N PRO A 113 8.27 -11.98 -3.88
CA PRO A 113 8.39 -12.10 -5.34
C PRO A 113 8.27 -10.76 -6.08
N ILE A 114 7.41 -9.86 -5.61
CA ILE A 114 7.20 -8.54 -6.22
C ILE A 114 8.44 -7.65 -6.04
N GLN A 115 9.02 -7.64 -4.83
CA GLN A 115 10.24 -6.88 -4.55
C GLN A 115 11.46 -7.42 -5.33
N LEU A 116 11.60 -8.74 -5.43
CA LEU A 116 12.63 -9.36 -6.27
C LEU A 116 12.48 -8.95 -7.74
N GLY A 117 11.25 -8.93 -8.25
CA GLY A 117 10.96 -8.44 -9.60
C GLY A 117 11.39 -6.99 -9.81
N PHE A 118 11.17 -6.11 -8.83
CA PHE A 118 11.66 -4.73 -8.90
C PHE A 118 13.19 -4.64 -8.87
N GLY A 119 13.84 -5.41 -7.99
CA GLY A 119 15.30 -5.47 -7.93
C GLY A 119 15.92 -5.97 -9.23
N LEU A 120 15.39 -7.04 -9.82
CA LEU A 120 15.88 -7.60 -11.07
C LEU A 120 15.71 -6.62 -12.24
N LYS A 121 14.54 -5.97 -12.36
CA LYS A 121 14.33 -4.93 -13.39
C LYS A 121 15.30 -3.76 -13.23
N HIS A 122 15.57 -3.34 -11.99
CA HIS A 122 16.53 -2.28 -11.73
C HIS A 122 17.94 -2.68 -12.16
N LEU A 123 18.39 -3.89 -11.82
CA LEU A 123 19.69 -4.42 -12.23
C LEU A 123 19.83 -4.51 -13.76
N LEU A 124 18.81 -5.04 -14.45
CA LEU A 124 18.82 -5.16 -15.90
C LEU A 124 18.90 -3.80 -16.60
N ASN A 125 18.14 -2.81 -16.11
CA ASN A 125 18.17 -1.46 -16.69
C ASN A 125 19.52 -0.77 -16.44
N CYS A 126 20.07 -0.87 -15.22
CA CYS A 126 21.40 -0.32 -14.92
C CYS A 126 22.51 -0.99 -15.75
N HIS A 127 22.40 -2.29 -16.03
CA HIS A 127 23.36 -3.00 -16.88
C HIS A 127 23.21 -2.63 -18.36
N SER A 128 21.99 -2.34 -18.83
CA SER A 128 21.74 -1.88 -20.20
C SER A 128 22.34 -0.49 -20.46
N ASP A 129 22.27 0.43 -19.49
CA ASP A 129 22.84 1.78 -19.62
C ASP A 129 24.37 1.79 -19.55
N GLY A 130 24.99 0.73 -18.99
CA GLY A 130 26.43 0.53 -18.97
C GLY A 130 27.01 -0.01 -20.28
N ASN A 131 26.18 -0.48 -21.20
CA ASN A 131 26.58 -1.12 -22.46
C ASN A 131 26.42 -0.22 -23.69
N VAL A 132 26.16 1.07 -23.49
CA VAL A 132 26.19 2.09 -24.54
C VAL A 132 27.55 2.80 -24.48
N ARG A 133 28.56 2.19 -25.07
CA ARG A 133 29.82 2.84 -25.47
C ARG A 133 30.29 2.29 -26.81
#